data_AF-A0A960EH34-F1
#
_entry.id   AF-A0A960EH34-F1
#
_cell.length_a   1.000
_cell.length_b   1.000
_cell.length_c   1.000
_cell.angle_alpha   90.00
_cell.angle_beta   90.00
_cell.angle_gamma   90.00
#
_symmetry.space_group_name_H-M   'P 1'
#
loop_
_entity.id
_entity.type
_entity.pdbx_description
1 polymer ?
#
loop_
_entity_poly.entity_id
_entity_poly.type
_entity_poly.pdbx_seq_one_letter_code
_entity_poly.pdbx_strand_id
1 'polypeptide(L)'
;MKQQASGMLRAAKAEIDKKVKAKLDEQAQDALRHIRDRTLRGIGVNDRRFEPYRPSVAKRKGRTAPVTLRQSYEMMNSLYVRPGAGNKREILFRDRGRNERIGRYHQTGTRNSDGSRRMAQRRWFGLTLRYSRQAAQKFGQGFEVLTPTDRRRSFKISLVV
;
A
#
# COMPACT_ATOMS: atom_id res chain seq x y z
N MET A 1 -28.37 -40.83 -6.77
CA MET A 1 -27.46 -40.11 -7.70
C MET A 1 -27.41 -38.59 -7.52
N LYS A 2 -28.52 -37.86 -7.27
CA LYS A 2 -28.49 -36.37 -7.14
C LYS A 2 -27.65 -35.81 -5.96
N GLN A 3 -27.59 -36.52 -4.82
CA GLN A 3 -26.82 -36.08 -3.64
C GLN A 3 -25.29 -36.15 -3.84
N GLN A 4 -24.79 -37.15 -4.59
CA GLN A 4 -23.36 -37.30 -4.88
C GLN A 4 -22.85 -36.23 -5.85
N ALA A 5 -23.62 -35.90 -6.90
CA ALA A 5 -23.28 -34.81 -7.83
C ALA A 5 -23.25 -33.44 -7.14
N SER A 6 -24.16 -33.18 -6.19
CA SER A 6 -24.13 -31.94 -5.39
C SER A 6 -22.93 -31.87 -4.45
N GLY A 7 -22.45 -32.99 -3.92
CA GLY A 7 -21.24 -33.05 -3.09
C GLY A 7 -19.98 -32.72 -3.89
N MET A 8 -19.85 -33.30 -5.07
CA MET A 8 -18.73 -33.04 -5.99
C MET A 8 -18.66 -31.58 -6.45
N LEU A 9 -19.80 -30.97 -6.81
CA LEU A 9 -19.86 -29.56 -7.22
C LEU A 9 -19.45 -28.61 -6.09
N ARG A 10 -19.85 -28.89 -4.84
CA ARG A 10 -19.46 -28.10 -3.67
C ARG A 10 -17.96 -28.22 -3.38
N ALA A 11 -17.40 -29.43 -3.48
CA ALA A 11 -15.97 -29.67 -3.31
C ALA A 11 -15.14 -28.94 -4.37
N ALA A 12 -15.53 -29.03 -5.65
CA ALA A 12 -14.86 -28.34 -6.75
C ALA A 12 -14.90 -26.81 -6.57
N LYS A 13 -16.04 -26.25 -6.15
CA LYS A 13 -16.16 -24.81 -5.86
C LYS A 13 -15.24 -24.40 -4.70
N ALA A 14 -15.21 -25.16 -3.61
CA ALA A 14 -14.35 -24.86 -2.47
C ALA A 14 -12.86 -24.89 -2.84
N GLU A 15 -12.46 -25.80 -3.72
CA GLU A 15 -11.09 -25.89 -4.21
C GLU A 15 -10.72 -24.68 -5.10
N ILE A 16 -11.62 -24.27 -6.01
CA ILE A 16 -11.45 -23.07 -6.82
C ILE A 16 -11.34 -21.84 -5.92
N ASP A 17 -12.23 -21.68 -4.94
CA ASP A 17 -12.21 -20.55 -4.01
C ASP A 17 -10.91 -20.51 -3.20
N LYS A 18 -10.38 -21.68 -2.80
CA LYS A 18 -9.08 -21.79 -2.12
C LYS A 18 -7.93 -21.33 -3.03
N LYS A 19 -7.90 -21.77 -4.29
CA LYS A 19 -6.90 -21.37 -5.28
C LYS A 19 -6.94 -19.87 -5.56
N VAL A 20 -8.14 -19.30 -5.72
CA VAL A 20 -8.34 -17.85 -5.91
C VAL A 20 -7.85 -17.06 -4.69
N LYS A 21 -8.20 -17.49 -3.48
CA LYS A 21 -7.73 -16.84 -2.24
C LYS A 21 -6.21 -16.86 -2.11
N ALA A 22 -5.57 -17.99 -2.39
CA ALA A 22 -4.12 -18.12 -2.33
C ALA A 22 -3.42 -17.16 -3.32
N LYS A 23 -3.94 -17.06 -4.55
CA LYS A 23 -3.42 -16.14 -5.56
C LYS A 23 -3.58 -14.67 -5.16
N LEU A 24 -4.73 -14.32 -4.58
CA LEU A 24 -4.97 -12.99 -4.02
C LEU A 24 -4.00 -12.65 -2.89
N ASP A 25 -3.72 -13.60 -2.01
CA ASP A 25 -2.76 -13.42 -0.92
C ASP A 25 -1.34 -13.20 -1.45
N GLU A 26 -0.92 -13.99 -2.45
CA GLU A 26 0.38 -13.82 -3.11
C GLU A 26 0.52 -12.43 -3.76
N GLN A 27 -0.49 -12.02 -4.54
CA GLN A 27 -0.54 -10.72 -5.19
C GLN A 27 -0.49 -9.57 -4.17
N ALA A 28 -1.17 -9.72 -3.04
CA ALA A 28 -1.17 -8.72 -1.97
C ALA A 28 0.18 -8.60 -1.26
N GLN A 29 0.84 -9.72 -1.01
CA GLN A 29 2.18 -9.73 -0.43
C GLN A 29 3.20 -9.13 -1.40
N ASP A 30 3.07 -9.39 -2.70
CA ASP A 30 3.91 -8.79 -3.72
C ASP A 30 3.75 -7.26 -3.78
N ALA A 31 2.50 -6.79 -3.74
CA ALA A 31 2.18 -5.36 -3.68
C ALA A 31 2.75 -4.70 -2.42
N LEU A 32 2.65 -5.36 -1.26
CA LEU A 32 3.25 -4.87 -0.02
C LEU A 32 4.77 -4.77 -0.11
N ARG A 33 5.45 -5.79 -0.65
CA ARG A 33 6.90 -5.76 -0.88
C ARG A 33 7.29 -4.59 -1.79
N HIS A 34 6.57 -4.41 -2.91
CA HIS A 34 6.81 -3.29 -3.81
C HIS A 34 6.70 -1.92 -3.11
N ILE A 35 5.66 -1.71 -2.31
CA ILE A 35 5.47 -0.46 -1.54
C ILE A 35 6.66 -0.24 -0.61
N ARG A 36 7.08 -1.26 0.15
CA ARG A 36 8.20 -1.18 1.09
C ARG A 36 9.50 -0.82 0.37
N ASP A 37 9.84 -1.58 -0.67
CA ASP A 37 11.10 -1.41 -1.41
C ASP A 37 11.19 -0.03 -2.06
N ARG A 38 10.11 0.40 -2.72
CA ARG A 38 10.05 1.71 -3.37
C ARG A 38 10.19 2.83 -2.34
N THR A 39 9.50 2.69 -1.21
CA THR A 39 9.52 3.68 -0.13
C THR A 39 10.89 3.76 0.54
N LEU A 40 11.58 2.64 0.72
CA LEU A 40 12.95 2.58 1.26
C LEU A 40 13.96 3.29 0.35
N ARG A 41 13.79 3.15 -0.97
CA ARG A 41 14.59 3.88 -1.98
C ARG A 41 14.21 5.36 -2.09
N GLY A 42 13.23 5.83 -1.33
CA GLY A 42 12.77 7.21 -1.35
C GLY A 42 12.03 7.58 -2.65
N ILE A 43 11.32 6.63 -3.26
CA ILE A 43 10.58 6.82 -4.52
C ILE A 43 9.08 6.83 -4.20
N GLY A 44 8.31 7.71 -4.83
CA GLY A 44 6.85 7.83 -4.68
C GLY A 44 6.06 7.03 -5.71
N VAL A 45 4.73 7.00 -5.57
CA VAL A 45 3.79 6.29 -6.49
C VAL A 45 3.85 6.78 -7.93
N ASN A 46 4.37 7.98 -8.15
CA ASN A 46 4.59 8.56 -9.47
C ASN A 46 5.99 8.23 -10.04
N ASP A 47 6.70 7.25 -9.46
CA ASP A 47 8.08 6.88 -9.80
C ASP A 47 9.11 8.03 -9.67
N ARG A 48 8.76 9.13 -8.98
CA ARG A 48 9.68 10.25 -8.70
C ARG A 48 10.30 10.11 -7.30
N ARG A 49 11.51 10.61 -7.11
CA ARG A 49 12.13 10.69 -5.78
C ARG A 49 11.31 11.62 -4.85
N PHE A 50 11.28 11.29 -3.57
CA PHE A 50 10.64 12.13 -2.56
C PHE A 50 11.34 13.48 -2.48
N GLU A 51 10.54 14.53 -2.35
CA GLU A 51 11.05 15.86 -2.08
C GLU A 51 11.87 15.86 -0.77
N PRO A 52 13.02 16.55 -0.76
CA PRO A 52 13.85 16.68 0.43
C PRO A 52 13.11 17.41 1.56
N TYR A 53 13.67 17.39 2.77
CA TYR A 53 13.21 18.29 3.81
C TYR A 53 13.59 19.73 3.46
N ARG A 54 12.81 20.71 3.95
CA ARG A 54 13.23 22.12 3.90
C ARG A 54 14.58 22.27 4.63
N PRO A 55 15.50 23.15 4.19
CA PRO A 55 16.84 23.28 4.76
C PRO A 55 16.88 23.40 6.29
N SER A 56 15.98 24.17 6.89
CA SER A 56 15.87 24.32 8.34
C SER A 56 15.54 23.01 9.07
N VAL A 57 14.64 22.20 8.51
CA VAL A 57 14.26 20.89 9.05
C VAL A 57 15.34 19.85 8.79
N ALA A 58 15.96 19.89 7.61
CA ALA A 58 17.11 19.09 7.23
C ALA A 58 18.27 19.29 8.21
N LYS A 59 18.66 20.55 8.48
CA LYS A 59 19.69 20.93 9.46
C LYS A 59 19.36 20.42 10.86
N ARG A 60 18.15 20.69 11.36
CA ARG A 60 17.71 20.21 12.70
C ARG A 60 17.74 18.68 12.82
N LYS A 61 17.46 17.96 11.73
CA LYS A 61 17.45 16.50 11.72
C LYS A 61 18.79 15.87 11.28
N GLY A 62 19.83 16.67 11.01
CA GLY A 62 21.13 16.19 10.53
C GLY A 62 21.05 15.43 9.20
N ARG A 63 20.19 15.86 8.27
CA ARG A 63 19.89 15.13 7.02
C ARG A 63 20.00 16.01 5.79
N THR A 64 20.79 15.60 4.81
CA THR A 64 20.88 16.23 3.49
C THR A 64 20.58 15.20 2.39
N ALA A 65 19.76 15.57 1.41
CA ALA A 65 19.33 14.75 0.26
C ALA A 65 18.43 13.52 0.60
N PRO A 66 17.76 12.92 -0.42
CA PRO A 66 16.32 12.62 -0.41
C PRO A 66 15.86 11.86 0.82
N VAL A 67 14.68 12.22 1.32
CA VAL A 67 14.10 11.58 2.51
C VAL A 67 13.86 10.11 2.22
N THR A 68 14.82 9.24 2.52
CA THR A 68 14.56 7.82 2.60
C THR A 68 13.76 7.63 3.89
N LEU A 69 12.56 7.06 3.80
CA LEU A 69 11.74 6.77 4.98
C LEU A 69 12.31 5.59 5.78
N ARG A 70 13.65 5.45 5.81
CA ARG A 70 14.43 4.38 6.42
C ARG A 70 14.35 4.40 7.95
N GLN A 71 14.28 5.57 8.58
CA GLN A 71 13.92 5.64 10.01
C GLN A 71 12.43 5.40 10.25
N SER A 72 11.59 5.55 9.23
CA SER A 72 10.20 5.09 9.25
C SER A 72 10.08 3.62 8.81
N TYR A 73 11.18 2.84 8.85
CA TYR A 73 11.14 1.40 8.60
C TYR A 73 10.19 0.70 9.59
N GLU A 74 10.09 1.20 10.83
CA GLU A 74 9.06 0.77 11.79
C GLU A 74 7.63 0.92 11.24
N MET A 75 7.34 2.06 10.61
CA MET A 75 6.06 2.32 9.94
C MET A 75 5.84 1.30 8.81
N MET A 76 6.85 1.01 7.99
CA MET A 76 6.72 0.04 6.89
C MET A 76 6.55 -1.40 7.38
N ASN A 77 7.20 -1.77 8.50
CA ASN A 77 7.06 -3.08 9.11
C ASN A 77 5.68 -3.28 9.73
N SER A 78 5.03 -2.20 10.15
CA SER A 78 3.66 -2.26 10.64
C SER A 78 2.61 -2.43 9.55
N LEU A 79 2.95 -2.32 8.26
CA LEU A 79 2.04 -2.66 7.18
C LEU A 79 1.82 -4.18 7.11
N TYR A 80 0.59 -4.59 6.85
CA TYR A 80 0.24 -6.00 6.66
C TYR A 80 -0.93 -6.17 5.67
N VAL A 81 -1.04 -7.38 5.14
CA VAL A 81 -2.16 -7.82 4.30
C VAL A 81 -3.21 -8.48 5.18
N ARG A 82 -4.49 -8.18 4.94
CA ARG A 82 -5.62 -8.95 5.48
C ARG A 82 -6.68 -9.25 4.42
N PRO A 83 -7.52 -10.27 4.64
CA PRO A 83 -8.76 -10.45 3.89
C PRO A 83 -9.69 -9.23 3.99
N GLY A 84 -10.22 -8.79 2.86
CA GLY A 84 -11.30 -7.81 2.77
C GLY A 84 -12.64 -8.46 2.44
N ALA A 85 -13.67 -7.66 2.20
CA ALA A 85 -14.98 -8.16 1.77
C ALA A 85 -14.90 -8.80 0.36
N GLY A 86 -15.51 -9.98 0.19
CA GLY A 86 -15.50 -10.73 -1.08
C GLY A 86 -14.09 -11.19 -1.47
N ASN A 87 -13.77 -11.10 -2.76
CA ASN A 87 -12.46 -11.45 -3.32
C ASN A 87 -11.47 -10.28 -3.21
N LYS A 88 -11.41 -9.66 -2.02
CA LYS A 88 -10.54 -8.51 -1.78
C LYS A 88 -9.41 -8.81 -0.79
N ARG A 89 -8.27 -8.16 -1.02
CA ARG A 89 -7.18 -8.06 -0.04
C ARG A 89 -6.84 -6.62 0.25
N GLU A 90 -6.57 -6.34 1.51
CA GLU A 90 -6.32 -5.01 2.03
C GLU A 90 -4.91 -4.90 2.57
N ILE A 91 -4.16 -3.89 2.12
CA ILE A 91 -2.90 -3.50 2.76
C ILE A 91 -3.19 -2.32 3.68
N LEU A 92 -2.85 -2.42 4.96
CA LEU A 92 -3.05 -1.37 5.96
C LEU A 92 -2.02 -1.45 7.09
N PHE A 93 -2.06 -0.46 8.00
CA PHE A 93 -1.29 -0.44 9.23
C PHE A 93 -1.87 -1.39 10.29
N ARG A 94 -1.02 -2.21 10.93
CA ARG A 94 -1.37 -3.03 12.09
C ARG A 94 -1.72 -2.17 13.29
N ASP A 95 -0.96 -1.10 13.50
CA ASP A 95 -1.22 -0.08 14.52
C ASP A 95 -1.82 1.18 13.87
N ARG A 96 -3.09 1.48 14.18
CA ARG A 96 -3.78 2.72 13.77
C ARG A 96 -3.34 3.95 14.57
N GLY A 97 -2.50 3.77 15.58
CA GLY A 97 -1.95 4.82 16.42
C GLY A 97 -0.81 5.58 15.75
N ARG A 98 0.42 5.34 16.21
CA ARG A 98 1.57 6.20 15.87
C ARG A 98 1.96 6.06 14.40
N ASN A 99 2.05 4.83 13.90
CA ASN A 99 2.59 4.56 12.56
C ASN A 99 1.65 5.03 11.46
N GLU A 100 0.34 4.85 11.60
CA GLU A 100 -0.62 5.38 10.64
C GLU A 100 -0.55 6.91 10.57
N ARG A 101 -0.43 7.60 11.72
CA ARG A 101 -0.31 9.07 11.76
C ARG A 101 0.97 9.56 11.07
N ILE A 102 2.10 8.91 11.31
CA ILE A 102 3.37 9.23 10.63
C ILE A 102 3.21 8.98 9.13
N GLY A 103 2.63 7.84 8.74
CA GLY A 103 2.34 7.52 7.36
C GLY A 103 1.51 8.60 6.69
N ARG A 104 0.46 9.06 7.36
CA ARG A 104 -0.42 10.12 6.88
C ARG A 104 0.32 11.44 6.71
N TYR A 105 1.05 11.85 7.74
CA TYR A 105 1.88 13.05 7.72
C TYR A 105 2.81 13.08 6.50
N HIS A 106 3.42 11.95 6.15
CA HIS A 106 4.23 11.83 4.93
C HIS A 106 3.40 11.78 3.65
N GLN A 107 2.29 11.03 3.62
CA GLN A 107 1.45 10.83 2.44
C GLN A 107 0.77 12.11 1.96
N THR A 108 0.34 12.97 2.88
CA THR A 108 -0.42 14.20 2.59
C THR A 108 0.45 15.46 2.67
N GLY A 109 1.55 15.41 3.43
CA GLY A 109 2.30 16.61 3.79
C GLY A 109 1.52 17.49 4.78
N THR A 110 2.03 18.69 5.06
CA THR A 110 1.38 19.68 5.93
C THR A 110 1.59 21.10 5.46
N ARG A 111 0.67 22.00 5.85
CA ARG A 111 0.71 23.44 5.59
C ARG A 111 0.86 24.23 6.88
N ASN A 112 1.39 25.44 6.76
CA ASN A 112 1.38 26.47 7.79
C ASN A 112 0.01 27.18 7.81
N SER A 113 -0.24 28.03 8.81
CA SER A 113 -1.47 28.84 8.94
C SER A 113 -1.66 29.81 7.77
N ASP A 114 -0.56 30.31 7.20
CA ASP A 114 -0.51 31.16 6.01
C ASP A 114 -0.75 30.41 4.67
N GLY A 115 -1.06 29.11 4.73
CA GLY A 115 -1.26 28.27 3.55
C GLY A 115 0.03 27.78 2.87
N SER A 116 1.21 28.28 3.27
CA SER A 116 2.50 27.84 2.74
C SER A 116 2.81 26.39 3.15
N ARG A 117 3.63 25.69 2.34
CA ARG A 117 3.91 24.28 2.56
C ARG A 117 4.97 24.09 3.66
N ARG A 118 4.55 23.58 4.82
CA ARG A 118 5.45 23.24 5.95
C ARG A 118 6.25 21.97 5.65
N MET A 119 5.59 20.99 5.06
CA MET A 119 6.19 19.72 4.67
C MET A 119 5.67 19.27 3.31
N ALA A 120 6.61 18.90 2.44
CA ALA A 120 6.32 18.28 1.17
C ALA A 120 5.50 16.99 1.31
N GLN A 121 4.51 16.86 0.42
CA GLN A 121 3.78 15.63 0.20
C GLN A 121 4.73 14.57 -0.36
N ARG A 122 4.71 13.37 0.21
CA ARG A 122 5.48 12.21 -0.25
C ARG A 122 4.50 11.07 -0.44
N ARG A 123 3.93 10.96 -1.64
CA ARG A 123 2.97 9.91 -1.99
C ARG A 123 3.68 8.55 -1.98
N TRP A 124 3.88 7.99 -0.80
CA TRP A 124 4.67 6.80 -0.56
C TRP A 124 3.80 5.54 -0.56
N PHE A 125 2.53 5.65 -0.19
CA PHE A 125 1.58 4.53 -0.17
C PHE A 125 0.76 4.48 -1.45
N GLY A 126 0.62 3.28 -2.02
CA GLY A 126 -0.01 3.03 -3.31
C GLY A 126 0.91 2.26 -4.26
N LEU A 127 0.33 1.79 -5.36
CA LEU A 127 1.08 1.16 -6.44
C LEU A 127 1.43 2.20 -7.51
N THR A 128 2.57 2.02 -8.15
CA THR A 128 2.89 2.80 -9.35
C THR A 128 2.09 2.24 -10.53
N LEU A 129 1.82 3.08 -11.52
CA LEU A 129 1.16 2.62 -12.76
C LEU A 129 1.98 1.50 -13.43
N ARG A 130 3.31 1.64 -13.44
CA ARG A 130 4.22 0.63 -13.96
C ARG A 130 4.07 -0.71 -13.24
N TYR A 131 4.06 -0.71 -11.90
CA TYR A 131 3.90 -1.93 -11.14
C TYR A 131 2.51 -2.55 -11.35
N SER A 132 1.44 -1.75 -11.35
CA SER A 132 0.08 -2.26 -11.62
C SER A 132 -0.01 -2.97 -12.97
N ARG A 133 0.67 -2.48 -14.01
CA ARG A 133 0.75 -3.15 -15.33
C ARG A 133 1.54 -4.46 -15.27
N GLN A 134 2.74 -4.44 -14.66
CA GLN A 134 3.58 -5.63 -14.51
C GLN A 134 2.87 -6.73 -13.73
N ALA A 135 2.20 -6.35 -12.66
CA ALA A 135 1.50 -7.29 -11.82
C ALA A 135 0.22 -7.81 -12.51
N ALA A 136 -0.43 -7.02 -13.37
CA ALA A 136 -1.51 -7.52 -14.21
C ALA A 136 -1.04 -8.57 -15.22
N GLN A 137 0.16 -8.41 -15.78
CA GLN A 137 0.79 -9.44 -16.62
C GLN A 137 1.15 -10.69 -15.81
N LYS A 138 1.75 -10.53 -14.63
CA LYS A 138 2.20 -11.64 -13.77
C LYS A 138 1.03 -12.47 -13.23
N PHE A 139 -0.04 -11.82 -12.81
CA PHE A 139 -1.17 -12.49 -12.14
C PHE A 139 -2.40 -12.66 -13.04
N GLY A 140 -2.38 -12.10 -14.25
CA GLY A 140 -3.48 -12.16 -15.21
C GLY A 140 -4.70 -11.31 -14.83
N GLN A 141 -4.55 -10.33 -13.93
CA GLN A 141 -5.66 -9.60 -13.28
C GLN A 141 -5.32 -8.13 -12.97
N GLY A 142 -6.30 -7.24 -13.13
CA GLY A 142 -6.16 -5.81 -12.88
C GLY A 142 -6.05 -5.45 -11.39
N PHE A 143 -5.53 -4.26 -11.10
CA PHE A 143 -5.45 -3.71 -9.74
C PHE A 143 -6.43 -2.54 -9.61
N GLU A 144 -7.41 -2.64 -8.71
CA GLU A 144 -8.18 -1.47 -8.30
C GLU A 144 -7.41 -0.72 -7.19
N VAL A 145 -6.52 0.18 -7.58
CA VAL A 145 -5.76 0.97 -6.59
C VAL A 145 -6.67 2.02 -5.95
N LEU A 146 -7.30 1.66 -4.84
CA LEU A 146 -7.91 2.65 -3.96
C LEU A 146 -6.78 3.40 -3.25
N THR A 147 -6.44 4.60 -3.71
CA THR A 147 -5.58 5.49 -2.93
C THR A 147 -6.35 6.03 -1.73
N PRO A 148 -5.71 6.22 -0.56
CA PRO A 148 -6.34 6.89 0.56
C PRO A 148 -6.79 8.30 0.12
N THR A 149 -8.10 8.48 -0.06
CA THR A 149 -8.71 9.77 -0.37
C THR A 149 -8.71 10.64 0.88
N ASP A 150 -8.41 11.92 0.66
CA ASP A 150 -7.70 12.86 1.53
C ASP A 150 -8.27 13.16 2.92
N ARG A 151 -9.41 12.63 3.35
CA ARG A 151 -10.04 13.15 4.59
C ARG A 151 -10.63 12.14 5.56
N ARG A 152 -10.98 10.91 5.17
CA ARG A 152 -11.75 10.01 6.09
C ARG A 152 -11.49 8.51 5.97
N ARG A 153 -10.56 8.03 5.13
CA ARG A 153 -10.38 6.59 4.91
C ARG A 153 -8.93 6.16 5.12
N SER A 154 -8.78 5.04 5.83
CA SER A 154 -7.52 4.39 6.17
C SER A 154 -6.63 4.17 4.95
N PHE A 155 -5.31 4.06 5.17
CA PHE A 155 -4.40 3.49 4.18
C PHE A 155 -4.88 2.10 3.80
N LYS A 156 -5.54 1.99 2.64
CA LYS A 156 -6.14 0.75 2.18
C LYS A 156 -6.03 0.68 0.67
N ILE A 157 -5.26 -0.28 0.17
CA ILE A 157 -5.31 -0.73 -1.22
C ILE A 157 -6.19 -1.98 -1.24
N SER A 158 -7.22 -2.00 -2.08
CA SER A 158 -8.01 -3.20 -2.34
C SER A 158 -7.47 -3.89 -3.57
N LEU A 159 -7.17 -5.17 -3.50
CA LEU A 159 -6.88 -5.98 -4.69
C LEU A 159 -8.13 -6.74 -5.03
N VAL A 160 -8.57 -6.71 -6.29
CA VAL A 160 -9.82 -7.30 -6.76
C VAL A 160 -9.51 -8.20 -7.95
N VAL A 161 -10.16 -9.36 -8.00
CA VAL A 161 -10.29 -10.19 -9.20
C VAL A 161 -11.58 -9.85 -9.90
#